data_AF-A0A7Y8IZK9-F1
#
_entry.id   AF-A0A7Y8IZK9-F1
#
_cell.length_a   1.000
_cell.length_b   1.000
_cell.length_c   1.000
_cell.angle_alpha   90.00
_cell.angle_beta   90.00
_cell.angle_gamma   90.00
#
_symmetry.space_group_name_H-M   'P 1'
#
loop_
_entity.id
_entity.type
_entity.pdbx_description
1 polymer ?
#
loop_
_entity_poly.entity_id
_entity_poly.type
_entity_poly.pdbx_seq_one_letter_code
_entity_poly.pdbx_strand_id
1 'polypeptide(L)'
;IYIGDTSTFKKLVEEDDAGITLEEDAVAGSLFESIGDPGTSIDILIGAKKFMEGWNSWRVSNMGLLNVGRQEGSQIIQLFGRGVRLRGRGFSLKRSAALDGKHPDHVGLLETLNIFAVRANYMSQLREYLEKEGVETEGYVELPLFIRTNKSFLKKGLVVPRVPEGRDFVVGEDIVLEADPSVNVRVDMSLRVQALESSPSGITGIDLSAGREQVIPEEALEFVDWEKAYLDLLEYKVRKPLANLVIRPLAIKRILLHSEPVQLYKLVADEPVVQPRSFAETALLQEAVVNILRKYADVFYRKKREQWDCSQMVYRTVDETDPNLSFNKGLVRECASACYVVKVKRSEHRLVSQVARLIADVERLYHKETRELPRIHFDRHLYQPLLVEYGDEVGMTPPGLNQSERQFVQDLKDYWLHERTKSLAKVEVFLLRNLSRGTGLGFFEERGFYPDFILWIREKARQRIVFLEPHGMLHSDAYAHDQKGRLHLRLPDLAKEIGERTGRKDVTLDSWIISATPFEELRKKYDDGTWNRERFAEAHILFMDRSGEYDYVKRIFAGQLTQTCH
;
A
#
# COMPACT_ATOMS: atom_id res chain seq x y z
N ILE A 1 33.21 37.90 -5.51
CA ILE A 1 33.41 36.50 -5.97
C ILE A 1 32.05 35.96 -6.40
N TYR A 2 31.85 35.71 -7.69
CA TYR A 2 30.58 35.18 -8.22
C TYR A 2 30.81 33.76 -8.72
N ILE A 3 30.18 32.79 -8.07
CA ILE A 3 30.40 31.35 -8.33
C ILE A 3 29.86 30.91 -9.70
N GLY A 4 28.96 31.69 -10.30
CA GLY A 4 28.43 31.40 -11.64
C GLY A 4 29.40 31.70 -12.77
N ASP A 5 30.53 32.35 -12.49
CA ASP A 5 31.68 32.47 -13.39
C ASP A 5 32.79 31.55 -12.88
N THR A 6 32.68 30.28 -13.25
CA THR A 6 33.59 29.21 -12.84
C THR A 6 35.04 29.52 -13.18
N SER A 7 35.27 30.21 -14.31
CA SER A 7 36.63 30.49 -14.81
C SER A 7 37.36 31.51 -13.94
N THR A 8 36.66 32.58 -13.55
CA THR A 8 37.20 33.61 -12.65
C THR A 8 37.34 33.09 -11.22
N PHE A 9 36.40 32.23 -10.78
CA PHE A 9 36.48 31.61 -9.46
C PHE A 9 37.67 30.66 -9.32
N LYS A 10 37.92 29.77 -10.29
CA LYS A 10 39.07 28.87 -10.29
C LYS A 10 40.39 29.62 -10.16
N LYS A 11 40.59 30.70 -10.92
CA LYS A 11 41.80 31.54 -10.84
C LYS A 11 42.01 32.15 -9.46
N LEU A 12 40.94 32.64 -8.83
CA LEU A 12 41.02 33.20 -7.48
C LEU A 12 41.38 32.13 -6.43
N VAL A 13 40.95 30.88 -6.62
CA VAL A 13 41.29 29.77 -5.74
C VAL A 13 42.74 29.30 -5.96
N GLU A 14 43.23 29.32 -7.20
CA GLU A 14 44.65 29.05 -7.52
C GLU A 14 45.60 30.13 -6.98
N GLU A 15 45.15 31.38 -6.91
CA GLU A 15 45.92 32.51 -6.38
C GLU A 15 45.89 32.60 -4.84
N ASP A 16 45.07 31.79 -4.17
CA ASP A 16 44.89 31.82 -2.71
C ASP A 16 45.72 30.73 -2.00
N ASP A 17 46.47 31.10 -0.96
CA ASP A 17 47.36 30.22 -0.20
C ASP A 17 46.62 29.38 0.87
N ALA A 18 45.28 29.35 0.83
CA ALA A 18 44.43 28.68 1.82
C ALA A 18 44.42 27.14 1.71
N GLY A 19 45.16 26.56 0.76
CA GLY A 19 45.34 25.11 0.63
C GLY A 19 44.14 24.37 0.01
N ILE A 20 43.33 25.06 -0.81
CA ILE A 20 42.19 24.45 -1.50
C ILE A 20 42.67 23.78 -2.80
N THR A 21 42.64 22.45 -2.85
CA THR A 21 43.02 21.69 -4.06
C THR A 21 41.86 21.66 -5.05
N LEU A 22 42.10 22.11 -6.29
CA LEU A 22 41.13 22.04 -7.38
C LEU A 22 41.28 20.70 -8.11
N GLU A 23 40.29 19.83 -7.98
CA GLU A 23 40.20 18.56 -8.72
C GLU A 23 39.03 18.63 -9.71
N GLU A 24 39.28 18.27 -10.97
CA GLU A 24 38.23 18.10 -11.97
C GLU A 24 37.80 16.64 -11.99
N ASP A 25 36.63 16.35 -11.41
CA ASP A 25 36.05 15.02 -11.47
C ASP A 25 35.17 14.88 -12.73
N ALA A 26 35.76 14.30 -13.78
CA ALA A 26 35.08 14.03 -15.05
C ALA A 26 34.51 12.59 -15.11
N VAL A 27 34.68 11.79 -14.05
CA VAL A 27 34.48 10.32 -14.09
C VAL A 27 33.43 9.85 -13.07
N ALA A 28 33.31 10.51 -11.91
CA ALA A 28 32.26 10.18 -10.95
C ALA A 28 30.88 10.70 -11.39
N GLY A 29 29.82 9.97 -11.00
CA GLY A 29 28.44 10.45 -11.12
C GLY A 29 28.18 11.71 -10.28
N SER A 30 26.99 12.28 -10.39
CA SER A 30 26.61 13.48 -9.62
C SER A 30 26.84 13.28 -8.12
N LEU A 31 27.82 13.99 -7.55
CA LEU A 31 28.06 14.08 -6.10
C LEU A 31 26.83 14.60 -5.33
N PHE A 32 25.85 15.15 -6.04
CA PHE A 32 24.63 15.68 -5.44
C PHE A 32 23.72 14.58 -4.86
N GLU A 33 23.69 13.39 -5.47
CA GLU A 33 22.82 12.29 -5.03
C GLU A 33 23.24 11.75 -3.66
N SER A 34 24.54 11.76 -3.36
CA SER A 34 25.11 11.24 -2.11
C SER A 34 25.14 12.25 -0.95
N ILE A 35 24.68 13.49 -1.15
CA ILE A 35 24.62 14.51 -0.08
C ILE A 35 23.69 14.08 1.07
N GLY A 36 22.70 13.23 0.79
CA GLY A 36 21.76 12.73 1.80
C GLY A 36 22.31 11.61 2.68
N ASP A 37 23.46 11.03 2.31
CA ASP A 37 23.97 9.84 2.97
C ASP A 37 24.64 10.15 4.31
N PRO A 38 24.43 9.33 5.37
CA PRO A 38 24.98 9.58 6.70
C PRO A 38 26.52 9.66 6.77
N GLY A 39 27.22 9.23 5.71
CA GLY A 39 28.68 9.21 5.61
C GLY A 39 29.25 10.03 4.45
N THR A 40 28.49 11.00 3.92
CA THR A 40 28.98 11.88 2.85
C THR A 40 30.20 12.67 3.30
N SER A 41 31.21 12.78 2.43
CA SER A 41 32.38 13.64 2.64
C SER A 41 32.12 15.10 2.28
N ILE A 42 30.91 15.43 1.81
CA ILE A 42 30.54 16.77 1.34
C ILE A 42 30.11 17.62 2.55
N ASP A 43 31.03 18.47 3.01
CA ASP A 43 30.76 19.39 4.13
C ASP A 43 30.13 20.72 3.69
N ILE A 44 30.48 21.23 2.50
CA ILE A 44 30.05 22.55 2.01
C ILE A 44 29.71 22.48 0.53
N LEU A 45 28.50 22.95 0.18
CA LEU A 45 28.03 23.11 -1.20
C LEU A 45 27.68 24.58 -1.45
N ILE A 46 28.19 25.15 -2.54
CA ILE A 46 27.93 26.54 -2.90
C ILE A 46 27.48 26.65 -4.35
N GLY A 47 26.35 27.32 -4.60
CA GLY A 47 25.73 27.45 -5.92
C GLY A 47 25.47 28.91 -6.31
N ALA A 48 25.38 29.18 -7.63
CA ALA A 48 25.32 30.54 -8.17
C ALA A 48 23.90 31.14 -8.31
N LYS A 49 22.85 30.29 -8.36
CA LYS A 49 21.46 30.74 -8.64
C LYS A 49 20.42 30.07 -7.73
N LYS A 50 19.97 28.87 -8.11
CA LYS A 50 18.94 28.08 -7.43
C LYS A 50 19.27 26.60 -7.63
N PHE A 51 19.22 25.82 -6.56
CA PHE A 51 19.25 24.37 -6.68
C PHE A 51 17.87 23.90 -7.18
N MET A 52 17.85 23.23 -8.34
CA MET A 52 16.62 22.68 -8.93
C MET A 52 16.19 21.36 -8.28
N GLU A 53 17.12 20.69 -7.62
CA GLU A 53 16.89 19.43 -6.92
C GLU A 53 16.45 19.69 -5.47
N GLY A 54 15.28 19.16 -5.12
CA GLY A 54 14.70 19.35 -3.79
C GLY A 54 15.40 18.46 -2.75
N TRP A 55 15.95 19.07 -1.70
CA TRP A 55 16.54 18.32 -0.60
C TRP A 55 15.51 17.97 0.49
N ASN A 56 15.77 16.89 1.22
CA ASN A 56 14.90 16.35 2.25
C ASN A 56 14.99 17.19 3.55
N SER A 57 14.45 18.42 3.52
CA SER A 57 14.36 19.26 4.71
C SER A 57 13.11 18.97 5.53
N TRP A 58 13.28 18.91 6.85
CA TRP A 58 12.18 18.83 7.81
C TRP A 58 11.28 20.06 7.63
N ARG A 59 10.04 19.81 7.21
CA ARG A 59 9.12 20.82 6.64
C ARG A 59 8.72 21.88 7.68
N VAL A 60 8.57 23.11 7.21
CA VAL A 60 8.23 24.31 8.00
C VAL A 60 6.70 24.48 8.00
N SER A 61 6.07 24.75 9.16
CA SER A 61 4.62 24.97 9.27
C SER A 61 4.17 26.42 9.01
N ASN A 62 5.08 27.40 9.08
CA ASN A 62 4.78 28.81 8.83
C ASN A 62 5.87 29.48 8.00
N MET A 63 5.48 30.18 6.94
CA MET A 63 6.36 30.88 6.02
C MET A 63 5.92 32.34 5.89
N GLY A 64 6.80 33.27 6.29
CA GLY A 64 6.62 34.70 6.09
C GLY A 64 7.44 35.19 4.90
N LEU A 65 6.79 35.88 3.98
CA LEU A 65 7.40 36.45 2.79
C LEU A 65 7.52 37.96 2.95
N LEU A 66 8.75 38.43 3.13
CA LEU A 66 9.08 39.85 3.22
C LEU A 66 9.72 40.31 1.91
N ASN A 67 9.10 41.29 1.28
CA ASN A 67 9.57 41.85 0.00
C ASN A 67 10.67 42.89 0.26
N VAL A 68 11.94 42.46 0.29
CA VAL A 68 13.11 43.35 0.44
C VAL A 68 13.91 43.35 -0.87
N GLY A 69 13.43 44.06 -1.89
CA GLY A 69 14.17 44.30 -3.13
C GLY A 69 13.28 44.75 -4.29
N ARG A 70 13.54 45.94 -4.85
CA ARG A 70 12.72 46.57 -5.91
C ARG A 70 13.44 46.77 -7.25
N GLN A 71 14.71 46.39 -7.39
CA GLN A 71 15.51 46.65 -8.61
C GLN A 71 16.14 45.39 -9.20
N GLU A 72 16.27 45.38 -10.54
CA GLU A 72 16.96 44.34 -11.30
C GLU A 72 18.38 44.13 -10.75
N GLY A 73 18.61 42.92 -10.24
CA GLY A 73 19.84 42.53 -9.55
C GLY A 73 19.59 41.95 -8.15
N SER A 74 18.57 42.43 -7.42
CA SER A 74 18.21 41.87 -6.11
C SER A 74 16.98 40.97 -6.21
N GLN A 75 17.13 39.77 -6.76
CA GLN A 75 16.13 38.68 -6.63
C GLN A 75 16.19 38.02 -5.26
N ILE A 76 16.25 38.82 -4.19
CA ILE A 76 16.31 38.29 -2.83
C ILE A 76 14.87 38.15 -2.32
N ILE A 77 14.24 37.02 -2.66
CA ILE A 77 13.08 36.56 -1.89
C ILE A 77 13.63 36.12 -0.53
N GLN A 78 13.52 37.00 0.47
CA GLN A 78 13.86 36.65 1.85
C GLN A 78 12.67 35.93 2.49
N LEU A 79 12.79 34.61 2.58
CA LEU A 79 11.89 33.73 3.32
C LEU A 79 12.23 33.82 4.81
N PHE A 80 11.40 34.49 5.61
CA PHE A 80 11.50 34.46 7.07
C PHE A 80 10.41 33.55 7.62
N GLY A 81 10.79 32.41 8.20
CA GLY A 81 9.83 31.48 8.80
C GLY A 81 10.39 30.84 10.06
N ARG A 82 9.58 30.78 11.11
CA ARG A 82 9.75 29.81 12.20
C ARG A 82 8.66 28.76 12.05
N GLY A 83 9.06 27.57 11.60
CA GLY A 83 8.16 26.44 11.46
C GLY A 83 8.38 25.42 12.57
N VAL A 84 7.29 24.80 13.01
CA VAL A 84 7.35 23.56 13.75
C VAL A 84 7.73 22.47 12.75
N ARG A 85 8.90 21.86 12.95
CA ARG A 85 9.39 20.77 12.10
C ARG A 85 8.68 19.48 12.47
N LEU A 86 7.74 19.04 11.65
CA LEU A 86 7.01 17.80 11.88
C LEU A 86 7.79 16.62 11.31
N ARG A 87 8.09 15.64 12.16
CA ARG A 87 8.83 14.42 11.79
C ARG A 87 7.95 13.36 11.12
N GLY A 88 6.63 13.51 11.19
CA GLY A 88 5.67 12.44 10.85
C GLY A 88 5.72 11.29 11.85
N ARG A 89 4.66 10.48 11.92
CA ARG A 89 4.60 9.31 12.81
C ARG A 89 5.68 8.30 12.39
N GLY A 90 6.57 7.92 13.31
CA GLY A 90 7.64 6.94 13.03
C GLY A 90 8.65 7.39 11.97
N PHE A 91 8.96 8.70 11.88
CA PHE A 91 9.85 9.27 10.85
C PHE A 91 9.38 9.06 9.41
N SER A 92 8.09 8.79 9.21
CA SER A 92 7.52 8.53 7.88
C SER A 92 7.45 9.75 6.96
N LEU A 93 7.68 10.97 7.47
CA LEU A 93 7.49 12.25 6.76
C LEU A 93 6.05 12.49 6.25
N LYS A 94 5.10 11.60 6.56
CA LYS A 94 3.69 11.71 6.14
C LYS A 94 2.87 12.55 7.12
N ARG A 95 1.92 13.32 6.59
CA ARG A 95 0.86 14.03 7.32
C ARG A 95 -0.18 13.05 7.85
N SER A 96 -0.90 13.42 8.90
CA SER A 96 -1.98 12.62 9.49
C SER A 96 -3.05 12.28 8.46
N ALA A 97 -3.32 13.17 7.50
CA ALA A 97 -4.25 12.92 6.40
C ALA A 97 -3.83 11.78 5.45
N ALA A 98 -2.54 11.46 5.38
CA ALA A 98 -1.99 10.38 4.55
C ALA A 98 -1.73 9.09 5.37
N LEU A 99 -2.20 9.06 6.62
CA LEU A 99 -2.02 7.95 7.56
C LEU A 99 -3.40 7.48 8.04
N ASP A 100 -3.59 6.17 8.12
CA ASP A 100 -4.83 5.59 8.62
C ASP A 100 -4.97 5.73 10.15
N GLY A 101 -6.21 5.72 10.64
CA GLY A 101 -6.56 5.69 12.06
C GLY A 101 -7.04 7.02 12.63
N LYS A 102 -7.28 7.02 13.95
CA LYS A 102 -7.73 8.20 14.70
C LYS A 102 -6.53 9.05 15.11
N HIS A 103 -6.51 10.31 14.67
CA HIS A 103 -5.44 11.27 14.99
C HIS A 103 -5.93 12.29 16.02
N PRO A 104 -5.02 12.95 16.77
CA PRO A 104 -5.41 14.00 17.70
C PRO A 104 -6.23 15.09 17.01
N ASP A 105 -7.30 15.53 17.66
CA ASP A 105 -8.13 16.62 17.17
C ASP A 105 -7.24 17.85 16.92
N HIS A 106 -7.45 18.52 15.79
CA HIS A 106 -6.71 19.71 15.35
C HIS A 106 -5.24 19.53 14.94
N VAL A 107 -4.70 18.31 14.87
CA VAL A 107 -3.32 18.09 14.37
C VAL A 107 -3.11 18.67 12.97
N GLY A 108 -4.14 18.67 12.14
CA GLY A 108 -4.12 19.29 10.80
C GLY A 108 -3.76 20.78 10.82
N LEU A 109 -4.07 21.53 11.89
CA LEU A 109 -3.67 22.94 12.01
C LEU A 109 -2.14 23.10 12.12
N LEU A 110 -1.45 22.13 12.73
CA LEU A 110 0.00 22.12 12.84
C LEU A 110 0.67 21.65 11.53
N GLU A 111 -0.01 20.77 10.79
CA GLU A 111 0.44 20.24 9.49
C GLU A 111 0.20 21.19 8.31
N THR A 112 -0.67 22.17 8.50
CA THR A 112 -1.00 23.19 7.52
C THR A 112 0.15 24.18 7.38
N LEU A 113 0.65 24.36 6.15
CA LEU A 113 1.61 25.41 5.84
C LEU A 113 0.87 26.74 5.75
N ASN A 114 1.07 27.61 6.73
CA ASN A 114 0.53 28.96 6.67
C ASN A 114 1.54 29.88 5.98
N ILE A 115 1.10 30.55 4.92
CA ILE A 115 1.92 31.50 4.17
C ILE A 115 1.38 32.91 4.44
N PHE A 116 2.24 33.78 4.95
CA PHE A 116 1.93 35.18 5.23
C PHE A 116 2.76 36.06 4.32
N ALA A 117 2.13 37.03 3.64
CA ALA A 117 2.83 38.04 2.86
C ALA A 117 2.35 39.44 3.25
N VAL A 118 3.29 40.39 3.26
CA VAL A 118 3.00 41.79 3.64
C VAL A 118 2.20 42.54 2.57
N ARG A 119 2.18 42.06 1.32
CA ARG A 119 1.39 42.64 0.24
C ARG A 119 0.50 41.60 -0.42
N ALA A 120 -0.77 41.95 -0.62
CA ALA A 120 -1.79 41.07 -1.18
C ALA A 120 -1.48 40.60 -2.62
N ASN A 121 -0.85 41.45 -3.44
CA ASN A 121 -0.51 41.11 -4.82
C ASN A 121 0.47 39.93 -4.95
N TYR A 122 1.33 39.72 -3.95
CA TYR A 122 2.26 38.59 -3.92
C TYR A 122 1.55 37.28 -3.61
N MET A 123 0.52 37.29 -2.75
CA MET A 123 -0.28 36.10 -2.49
C MET A 123 -1.02 35.64 -3.75
N SER A 124 -1.51 36.58 -4.56
CA SER A 124 -2.12 36.27 -5.86
C SER A 124 -1.11 35.63 -6.82
N GLN A 125 0.08 36.20 -6.95
CA GLN A 125 1.13 35.64 -7.83
C GLN A 125 1.64 34.28 -7.35
N LEU A 126 1.83 34.10 -6.04
CA LEU A 126 2.23 32.82 -5.46
C LEU A 126 1.14 31.77 -5.64
N ARG A 127 -0.12 32.17 -5.49
CA ARG A 127 -1.27 31.31 -5.73
C ARG A 127 -1.37 30.89 -7.19
N GLU A 128 -1.24 31.82 -8.13
CA GLU A 128 -1.16 31.52 -9.57
C GLU A 128 0.04 30.63 -9.90
N TYR A 129 1.18 30.82 -9.23
CA TYR A 129 2.36 29.98 -9.39
C TYR A 129 2.10 28.56 -8.86
N LEU A 130 1.52 28.42 -7.67
CA LEU A 130 1.16 27.14 -7.08
C LEU A 130 0.12 26.40 -7.94
N GLU A 131 -0.90 27.11 -8.45
CA GLU A 131 -1.90 26.55 -9.36
C GLU A 131 -1.29 26.09 -10.69
N LYS A 132 -0.31 26.83 -11.24
CA LYS A 132 0.46 26.41 -12.43
C LYS A 132 1.32 25.17 -12.19
N GLU A 133 1.84 25.02 -10.97
CA GLU A 133 2.59 23.84 -10.52
C GLU A 133 1.65 22.70 -10.05
N GLY A 134 0.32 22.86 -10.21
CA GLY A 134 -0.69 21.83 -9.91
C GLY A 134 -1.08 21.71 -8.43
N VAL A 135 -0.76 22.69 -7.59
CA VAL A 135 -1.06 22.69 -6.15
C VAL A 135 -2.40 23.38 -5.87
N GLU A 136 -3.32 22.65 -5.24
CA GLU A 136 -4.63 23.15 -4.82
C GLU A 136 -4.52 24.13 -3.64
N THR A 137 -5.08 25.34 -3.78
CA THR A 137 -4.89 26.44 -2.81
C THR A 137 -6.18 26.87 -2.10
N GLU A 138 -7.36 26.49 -2.58
CA GLU A 138 -8.63 26.87 -1.95
C GLU A 138 -9.09 25.88 -0.87
N GLY A 139 -8.48 24.70 -0.81
CA GLY A 139 -8.84 23.64 0.12
C GLY A 139 -10.18 22.96 -0.22
N TYR A 140 -10.73 22.23 0.75
CA TYR A 140 -11.89 21.35 0.53
C TYR A 140 -13.07 21.73 1.45
N VAL A 141 -14.28 21.43 0.98
CA VAL A 141 -15.49 21.31 1.81
C VAL A 141 -15.68 19.84 2.12
N GLU A 142 -15.70 19.49 3.41
CA GLU A 142 -15.98 18.13 3.86
C GLU A 142 -17.49 17.98 4.15
N LEU A 143 -18.13 17.06 3.44
CA LEU A 143 -19.55 16.76 3.56
C LEU A 143 -19.72 15.32 4.08
N PRO A 144 -20.28 15.12 5.28
CA PRO A 144 -20.55 13.78 5.79
C PRO A 144 -21.76 13.18 5.07
N LEU A 145 -21.58 11.99 4.50
CA LEU A 145 -22.62 11.24 3.82
C LEU A 145 -22.82 9.91 4.52
N PHE A 146 -23.92 9.80 5.28
CA PHE A 146 -24.21 8.64 6.11
C PHE A 146 -24.60 7.42 5.28
N ILE A 147 -24.20 6.24 5.75
CA ILE A 147 -24.68 4.97 5.20
C ILE A 147 -25.91 4.49 5.98
N ARG A 148 -26.76 3.73 5.30
CA ARG A 148 -27.88 3.00 5.88
C ARG A 148 -27.61 1.52 5.79
N THR A 149 -27.39 0.89 6.94
CA THR A 149 -27.24 -0.56 7.05
C THR A 149 -28.58 -1.29 6.89
N ASN A 150 -28.56 -2.45 6.24
CA ASN A 150 -29.74 -3.29 6.13
C ASN A 150 -29.86 -4.20 7.35
N LYS A 151 -30.57 -3.73 8.38
CA LYS A 151 -30.75 -4.47 9.65
C LYS A 151 -31.41 -5.84 9.46
N SER A 152 -32.23 -6.03 8.42
CA SER A 152 -32.85 -7.32 8.15
C SER A 152 -31.81 -8.37 7.73
N PHE A 153 -30.75 -7.96 7.03
CA PHE A 153 -29.65 -8.84 6.61
C PHE A 153 -28.74 -9.18 7.78
N LEU A 154 -28.47 -8.24 8.69
CA LEU A 154 -27.65 -8.50 9.89
C LEU A 154 -28.32 -9.54 10.82
N LYS A 155 -29.66 -9.56 10.88
CA LYS A 155 -30.43 -10.58 11.62
C LYS A 155 -30.38 -11.97 11.01
N LYS A 156 -29.83 -12.14 9.81
CA LYS A 156 -29.69 -13.44 9.13
C LYS A 156 -28.55 -14.28 9.70
N GLY A 157 -27.72 -13.76 10.60
CA GLY A 157 -26.62 -14.52 11.19
C GLY A 157 -25.47 -14.78 10.21
N LEU A 158 -25.20 -13.79 9.33
CA LEU A 158 -24.05 -13.81 8.44
C LEU A 158 -22.77 -13.78 9.26
N VAL A 159 -21.80 -14.62 8.94
CA VAL A 159 -20.57 -14.74 9.73
C VAL A 159 -19.33 -14.52 8.91
N VAL A 160 -18.24 -14.10 9.56
CA VAL A 160 -16.96 -13.82 8.91
C VAL A 160 -15.81 -14.22 9.85
N PRO A 161 -14.71 -14.79 9.32
CA PRO A 161 -13.50 -15.05 10.11
C PRO A 161 -12.95 -13.73 10.69
N ARG A 162 -12.77 -13.65 12.00
CA ARG A 162 -12.13 -12.51 12.69
C ARG A 162 -11.32 -13.00 13.88
N VAL A 163 -10.21 -12.33 14.17
CA VAL A 163 -9.55 -12.47 15.47
C VAL A 163 -10.44 -11.80 16.53
N PRO A 164 -10.73 -12.47 17.67
CA PRO A 164 -11.51 -11.89 18.75
C PRO A 164 -10.93 -10.58 19.29
N GLU A 165 -11.80 -9.66 19.72
CA GLU A 165 -11.36 -8.43 20.40
C GLU A 165 -10.59 -8.77 21.70
N GLY A 166 -9.54 -7.99 21.97
CA GLY A 166 -8.69 -8.17 23.15
C GLY A 166 -7.57 -9.20 22.98
N ARG A 167 -7.46 -9.89 21.84
CA ARG A 167 -6.28 -10.67 21.49
C ARG A 167 -5.34 -9.80 20.65
N ASP A 168 -4.09 -9.72 21.07
CA ASP A 168 -3.06 -8.97 20.38
C ASP A 168 -1.83 -9.86 20.21
N PHE A 169 -1.31 -9.90 18.99
CA PHE A 169 -0.16 -10.73 18.63
C PHE A 169 1.11 -10.33 19.39
N VAL A 170 1.32 -9.02 19.60
CA VAL A 170 2.51 -8.48 20.23
C VAL A 170 2.49 -8.69 21.74
N VAL A 171 1.31 -8.65 22.37
CA VAL A 171 1.15 -8.88 23.81
C VAL A 171 1.04 -10.37 24.15
N GLY A 172 0.45 -11.17 23.25
CA GLY A 172 0.03 -12.54 23.55
C GLY A 172 1.02 -13.65 23.16
N GLU A 173 2.06 -13.36 22.40
CA GLU A 173 2.97 -14.37 21.84
C GLU A 173 4.42 -13.90 21.89
N ASP A 174 5.33 -14.72 22.41
CA ASP A 174 6.78 -14.48 22.33
C ASP A 174 7.43 -15.35 21.26
N ILE A 175 8.09 -14.72 20.29
CA ILE A 175 8.59 -15.42 19.11
C ILE A 175 10.10 -15.42 19.13
N VAL A 176 10.73 -16.59 19.02
CA VAL A 176 12.18 -16.69 18.89
C VAL A 176 12.56 -16.75 17.42
N LEU A 177 13.45 -15.86 16.98
CA LEU A 177 14.01 -15.91 15.63
C LEU A 177 14.85 -17.18 15.46
N GLU A 178 14.52 -17.98 14.45
CA GLU A 178 15.15 -19.27 14.17
C GLU A 178 15.25 -19.53 12.66
N ALA A 179 16.06 -20.50 12.27
CA ALA A 179 16.15 -20.97 10.89
C ALA A 179 14.91 -21.80 10.56
N ASP A 180 14.03 -21.24 9.74
CA ASP A 180 12.80 -21.84 9.22
C ASP A 180 12.95 -22.12 7.70
N PRO A 181 12.99 -23.39 7.25
CA PRO A 181 13.09 -23.78 5.84
C PRO A 181 11.98 -23.25 4.94
N SER A 182 10.87 -22.86 5.55
CA SER A 182 9.71 -22.35 4.84
C SER A 182 9.73 -20.82 4.66
N VAL A 183 10.82 -20.17 5.06
CA VAL A 183 11.13 -18.75 4.83
C VAL A 183 12.30 -18.65 3.86
N ASN A 184 12.06 -18.06 2.69
CA ASN A 184 13.10 -17.76 1.71
C ASN A 184 13.08 -16.26 1.35
N VAL A 185 14.26 -15.63 1.35
CA VAL A 185 14.39 -14.19 1.09
C VAL A 185 15.32 -13.90 -0.07
N ARG A 186 14.94 -12.97 -0.94
CA ARG A 186 15.81 -12.44 -2.00
C ARG A 186 16.31 -11.05 -1.63
N VAL A 187 17.61 -10.85 -1.71
CA VAL A 187 18.30 -9.56 -1.53
C VAL A 187 19.10 -9.27 -2.78
N ASP A 188 18.98 -8.06 -3.30
CA ASP A 188 19.69 -7.61 -4.50
C ASP A 188 20.52 -6.38 -4.13
N MET A 189 21.84 -6.53 -4.26
CA MET A 189 22.87 -5.54 -3.98
C MET A 189 23.57 -5.09 -5.28
N SER A 190 23.05 -5.47 -6.46
CA SER A 190 23.65 -5.10 -7.73
C SER A 190 23.32 -3.66 -8.13
N LEU A 191 24.23 -3.04 -8.87
CA LEU A 191 23.97 -1.74 -9.50
C LEU A 191 22.79 -1.88 -10.47
N ARG A 192 21.73 -1.11 -10.24
CA ARG A 192 20.59 -1.01 -11.15
C ARG A 192 20.93 -0.03 -12.26
N VAL A 193 21.07 -0.53 -13.49
CA VAL A 193 21.20 0.33 -14.66
C VAL A 193 19.84 0.41 -15.33
N GLN A 194 19.23 1.60 -15.30
CA GLN A 194 18.03 1.90 -16.08
C GLN A 194 18.43 2.23 -17.52
N ALA A 195 18.23 1.29 -18.43
CA ALA A 195 18.39 1.53 -19.87
C ALA A 195 17.03 1.89 -20.46
N LEU A 196 16.94 3.06 -21.11
CA LEU A 196 15.75 3.47 -21.86
C LEU A 196 15.90 3.01 -23.32
N GLU A 197 15.17 1.99 -23.73
CA GLU A 197 15.04 1.63 -25.14
C GLU A 197 13.79 2.29 -25.74
N SER A 198 13.98 2.94 -26.89
CA SER A 198 12.88 3.51 -27.68
C SER A 198 12.39 2.46 -28.66
N SER A 199 11.18 1.94 -28.43
CA SER A 199 10.48 1.09 -29.39
C SER A 199 9.36 1.88 -30.10
N PRO A 200 8.86 1.43 -31.27
CA PRO A 200 7.74 2.08 -31.96
C PRO A 200 6.45 2.20 -31.12
N SER A 201 6.37 1.45 -30.01
CA SER A 201 5.22 1.38 -29.10
C SER A 201 5.41 2.21 -27.82
N GLY A 202 6.53 2.92 -27.66
CA GLY A 202 6.84 3.75 -26.49
C GLY A 202 8.24 3.52 -25.92
N ILE A 203 8.59 4.35 -24.94
CA ILE A 203 9.83 4.24 -24.15
C ILE A 203 9.58 3.18 -23.07
N THR A 204 10.29 2.06 -23.15
CA THR A 204 10.30 1.03 -22.11
C THR A 204 11.62 1.11 -21.37
N GLY A 205 11.58 1.48 -20.08
CA GLY A 205 12.74 1.33 -19.20
C GLY A 205 12.93 -0.15 -18.89
N ILE A 206 14.10 -0.69 -19.25
CA ILE A 206 14.52 -2.04 -18.86
C ILE A 206 15.44 -1.86 -17.65
N ASP A 207 14.99 -2.31 -16.48
CA ASP A 207 15.85 -2.48 -15.31
C ASP A 207 16.77 -3.68 -15.59
N LEU A 208 18.02 -3.40 -15.97
CA LEU A 208 19.05 -4.43 -16.08
C LEU A 208 19.82 -4.46 -14.75
N SER A 209 19.57 -5.51 -13.95
CA SER A 209 20.39 -5.83 -12.78
C SER A 209 21.65 -6.57 -13.25
N ALA A 210 22.82 -5.99 -13.02
CA ALA A 210 24.10 -6.55 -13.49
C ALA A 210 24.62 -7.74 -12.66
N GLY A 211 24.09 -7.94 -11.45
CA GLY A 211 24.58 -8.97 -10.52
C GLY A 211 24.11 -10.39 -10.85
N ARG A 212 24.86 -11.38 -10.36
CA ARG A 212 24.51 -12.81 -10.47
C ARG A 212 23.95 -13.32 -9.14
N GLU A 213 23.13 -14.37 -9.18
CA GLU A 213 22.70 -15.08 -7.97
C GLU A 213 23.92 -15.80 -7.37
N GLN A 214 24.27 -15.44 -6.14
CA GLN A 214 25.43 -15.89 -5.39
C GLN A 214 24.99 -16.44 -4.02
N VAL A 215 25.79 -17.36 -3.48
CA VAL A 215 25.70 -17.84 -2.10
C VAL A 215 26.96 -17.38 -1.39
N ILE A 216 26.85 -16.89 -0.16
CA ILE A 216 28.02 -16.51 0.65
C ILE A 216 28.70 -17.81 1.12
N PRO A 217 29.97 -18.07 0.74
CA PRO A 217 30.70 -19.23 1.20
C PRO A 217 30.88 -19.22 2.72
N GLU A 218 30.97 -20.40 3.34
CA GLU A 218 31.17 -20.50 4.80
C GLU A 218 32.48 -19.84 5.24
N GLU A 219 33.53 -19.91 4.41
CA GLU A 219 34.82 -19.27 4.68
C GLU A 219 34.70 -17.74 4.69
N ALA A 220 33.84 -17.18 3.83
CA ALA A 220 33.61 -15.74 3.80
C ALA A 220 32.89 -15.26 5.06
N LEU A 221 32.00 -16.08 5.62
CA LEU A 221 31.27 -15.78 6.86
C LEU A 221 32.17 -15.64 8.10
N GLU A 222 33.42 -16.10 8.03
CA GLU A 222 34.42 -15.88 9.09
C GLU A 222 34.86 -14.41 9.18
N PHE A 223 34.77 -13.64 8.08
CA PHE A 223 35.11 -12.21 8.05
C PHE A 223 34.00 -11.30 8.57
N VAL A 224 32.82 -11.85 8.87
CA VAL A 224 31.65 -11.09 9.33
C VAL A 224 31.80 -10.76 10.81
N ASP A 225 31.62 -9.48 11.15
CA ASP A 225 31.45 -9.04 12.53
C ASP A 225 30.02 -9.38 12.99
N TRP A 226 29.90 -10.54 13.64
CA TRP A 226 28.64 -11.07 14.12
C TRP A 226 28.06 -10.32 15.30
N GLU A 227 28.91 -9.69 16.13
CA GLU A 227 28.43 -8.86 17.23
C GLU A 227 27.79 -7.59 16.69
N LYS A 228 28.46 -6.94 15.72
CA LYS A 228 27.89 -5.80 14.99
C LYS A 228 26.60 -6.17 14.25
N ALA A 229 26.59 -7.29 13.50
CA ALA A 229 25.38 -7.74 12.80
C ALA A 229 24.20 -8.01 13.75
N TYR A 230 24.50 -8.54 14.94
CA TYR A 230 23.49 -8.74 15.99
C TYR A 230 22.93 -7.41 16.50
N LEU A 231 23.79 -6.44 16.82
CA LEU A 231 23.40 -5.12 17.28
C LEU A 231 22.60 -4.35 16.20
N ASP A 232 23.03 -4.42 14.94
CA ASP A 232 22.33 -3.80 13.80
C ASP A 232 20.94 -4.37 13.59
N LEU A 233 20.76 -5.68 13.85
CA LEU A 233 19.46 -6.33 13.77
C LEU A 233 18.57 -6.00 14.99
N LEU A 234 19.15 -5.85 16.19
CA LEU A 234 18.42 -5.38 17.37
C LEU A 234 17.95 -3.94 17.18
N GLU A 235 18.78 -3.05 16.63
CA GLU A 235 18.37 -1.69 16.32
C GLU A 235 17.24 -1.68 15.29
N TYR A 236 17.35 -2.54 14.25
CA TYR A 236 16.30 -2.72 13.26
C TYR A 236 14.98 -3.19 13.89
N LYS A 237 15.03 -4.17 14.81
CA LYS A 237 13.87 -4.66 15.59
C LYS A 237 13.13 -3.50 16.29
N VAL A 238 13.89 -2.60 16.93
CA VAL A 238 13.34 -1.42 17.64
C VAL A 238 12.70 -0.43 16.67
N ARG A 239 13.34 -0.18 15.51
CA ARG A 239 12.79 0.70 14.46
C ARG A 239 11.51 0.15 13.81
N LYS A 240 11.34 -1.18 13.75
CA LYS A 240 10.19 -1.90 13.14
C LYS A 240 9.10 -2.34 14.13
N PRO A 241 8.96 -1.63 15.26
CA PRO A 241 8.29 -2.10 16.50
C PRO A 241 8.03 -3.60 16.67
N LEU A 242 9.03 -4.47 16.47
CA LEU A 242 8.88 -5.94 16.57
C LEU A 242 9.04 -6.41 18.02
N ALA A 243 8.27 -5.86 18.96
CA ALA A 243 8.58 -5.93 20.40
C ALA A 243 8.72 -7.37 20.94
N ASN A 244 7.84 -8.27 20.51
CA ASN A 244 7.77 -9.68 20.93
C ASN A 244 8.69 -10.63 20.15
N LEU A 245 9.57 -10.12 19.28
CA LEU A 245 10.58 -10.92 18.59
C LEU A 245 11.87 -11.04 19.42
N VAL A 246 12.19 -12.23 19.91
CA VAL A 246 13.41 -12.55 20.63
C VAL A 246 14.50 -12.98 19.64
N ILE A 247 15.60 -12.24 19.59
CA ILE A 247 16.75 -12.53 18.72
C ILE A 247 17.91 -13.03 19.59
N ARG A 248 18.32 -14.28 19.38
CA ARG A 248 19.49 -14.87 20.06
C ARG A 248 20.75 -14.67 19.21
N PRO A 249 21.93 -14.38 19.81
CA PRO A 249 23.16 -14.15 19.04
C PRO A 249 23.57 -15.30 18.11
N LEU A 250 23.29 -16.55 18.48
CA LEU A 250 23.60 -17.71 17.64
C LEU A 250 22.60 -17.93 16.51
N ALA A 251 21.39 -17.36 16.59
CA ALA A 251 20.36 -17.57 15.59
C ALA A 251 20.72 -16.94 14.24
N ILE A 252 21.32 -15.74 14.26
CA ILE A 252 21.70 -15.03 13.02
C ILE A 252 22.75 -15.82 12.21
N LYS A 253 23.71 -16.47 12.89
CA LYS A 253 24.68 -17.35 12.25
C LYS A 253 24.01 -18.56 11.62
N ARG A 254 23.12 -19.22 12.37
CA ARG A 254 22.39 -20.40 11.90
C ARG A 254 21.54 -20.14 10.67
N ILE A 255 20.95 -18.95 10.54
CA ILE A 255 20.16 -18.58 9.36
C ILE A 255 21.02 -18.54 8.10
N LEU A 256 22.23 -17.97 8.18
CA LEU A 256 23.13 -17.83 7.04
C LEU A 256 23.82 -19.15 6.67
N LEU A 257 24.13 -19.99 7.66
CA LEU A 257 24.74 -21.31 7.48
C LEU A 257 23.73 -22.42 7.11
N HIS A 258 22.43 -22.11 7.06
CA HIS A 258 21.41 -23.12 6.76
C HIS A 258 21.37 -23.43 5.27
N SER A 259 21.87 -24.61 4.90
CA SER A 259 21.92 -25.14 3.54
C SER A 259 20.98 -26.32 3.30
N GLU A 260 20.56 -27.02 4.37
CA GLU A 260 19.76 -28.25 4.30
C GLU A 260 18.46 -28.14 5.13
N PRO A 261 17.26 -28.39 4.55
CA PRO A 261 17.00 -28.96 3.23
C PRO A 261 16.96 -27.93 2.07
N VAL A 262 16.96 -26.64 2.38
CA VAL A 262 16.94 -25.55 1.39
C VAL A 262 17.71 -24.34 1.90
N GLN A 263 18.35 -23.61 0.99
CA GLN A 263 18.96 -22.31 1.29
C GLN A 263 17.86 -21.29 1.67
N LEU A 264 18.06 -20.57 2.79
CA LEU A 264 17.07 -19.61 3.31
C LEU A 264 17.10 -18.23 2.62
N TYR A 265 18.12 -17.96 1.82
CA TYR A 265 18.26 -16.69 1.12
C TYR A 265 18.82 -16.85 -0.29
N LYS A 266 18.60 -15.83 -1.10
CA LYS A 266 19.16 -15.65 -2.44
C LYS A 266 19.75 -14.25 -2.51
N LEU A 267 21.06 -14.15 -2.73
CA LEU A 267 21.75 -12.88 -2.87
C LEU A 267 22.06 -12.64 -4.35
N VAL A 268 21.67 -11.50 -4.88
CA VAL A 268 22.12 -11.02 -6.19
C VAL A 268 23.17 -9.96 -5.96
N ALA A 269 24.42 -10.26 -6.28
CA ALA A 269 25.54 -9.38 -6.03
C ALA A 269 26.73 -9.71 -6.95
N ASP A 270 27.70 -8.81 -6.99
CA ASP A 270 28.97 -9.06 -7.66
C ASP A 270 29.87 -9.97 -6.80
N GLU A 271 30.79 -10.69 -7.45
CA GLU A 271 31.71 -11.63 -6.79
C GLU A 271 32.47 -11.04 -5.58
N PRO A 272 32.95 -9.77 -5.60
CA PRO A 272 33.66 -9.18 -4.45
C PRO A 272 32.80 -9.08 -3.18
N VAL A 273 31.47 -9.07 -3.28
CA VAL A 273 30.57 -9.01 -2.12
C VAL A 273 30.58 -10.32 -1.35
N VAL A 274 30.70 -11.46 -2.04
CA VAL A 274 30.69 -12.80 -1.44
C VAL A 274 32.10 -13.38 -1.22
N GLN A 275 33.10 -12.87 -1.94
CA GLN A 275 34.50 -13.25 -1.81
C GLN A 275 35.38 -11.99 -1.68
N PRO A 276 35.38 -11.33 -0.50
CA PRO A 276 36.11 -10.10 -0.32
C PRO A 276 37.62 -10.33 -0.34
N ARG A 277 38.34 -9.49 -1.10
CA ARG A 277 39.80 -9.47 -1.24
C ARG A 277 40.43 -8.22 -0.60
N SER A 278 39.61 -7.30 -0.11
CA SER A 278 40.03 -6.06 0.55
C SER A 278 39.15 -5.72 1.77
N PHE A 279 39.65 -4.88 2.67
CA PHE A 279 38.85 -4.40 3.82
C PHE A 279 37.59 -3.65 3.38
N ALA A 280 37.64 -2.90 2.28
CA ALA A 280 36.46 -2.25 1.72
C ALA A 280 35.40 -3.28 1.28
N GLU A 281 35.82 -4.38 0.64
CA GLU A 281 34.92 -5.45 0.25
C GLU A 281 34.36 -6.23 1.44
N THR A 282 35.11 -6.38 2.54
CA THR A 282 34.56 -6.98 3.77
C THR A 282 33.40 -6.16 4.36
N ALA A 283 33.40 -4.83 4.15
CA ALA A 283 32.27 -3.99 4.53
C ALA A 283 31.02 -4.26 3.66
N LEU A 284 31.20 -4.54 2.37
CA LEU A 284 30.10 -4.94 1.47
C LEU A 284 29.51 -6.30 1.88
N LEU A 285 30.36 -7.27 2.25
CA LEU A 285 29.92 -8.55 2.78
C LEU A 285 29.11 -8.36 4.08
N GLN A 286 29.60 -7.53 5.00
CA GLN A 286 28.88 -7.20 6.24
C GLN A 286 27.49 -6.61 5.94
N GLU A 287 27.41 -5.68 5.01
CA GLU A 287 26.15 -5.07 4.58
C GLU A 287 25.19 -6.12 3.98
N ALA A 288 25.70 -6.99 3.11
CA ALA A 288 24.91 -8.06 2.51
C ALA A 288 24.30 -8.98 3.58
N VAL A 289 25.10 -9.40 4.57
CA VAL A 289 24.62 -10.23 5.70
C VAL A 289 23.54 -9.50 6.51
N VAL A 290 23.75 -8.22 6.85
CA VAL A 290 22.77 -7.43 7.60
C VAL A 290 21.47 -7.26 6.80
N ASN A 291 21.55 -7.01 5.49
CA ASN A 291 20.38 -6.87 4.63
C ASN A 291 19.60 -8.20 4.50
N ILE A 292 20.30 -9.33 4.39
CA ILE A 292 19.69 -10.67 4.43
C ILE A 292 18.97 -10.88 5.77
N LEU A 293 19.64 -10.63 6.90
CA LEU A 293 19.07 -10.83 8.23
C LEU A 293 17.84 -9.95 8.48
N ARG A 294 17.88 -8.67 8.10
CA ARG A 294 16.75 -7.75 8.21
C ARG A 294 15.56 -8.23 7.39
N LYS A 295 15.80 -8.60 6.13
CA LYS A 295 14.75 -9.13 5.24
C LYS A 295 14.18 -10.45 5.76
N TYR A 296 15.05 -11.33 6.27
CA TYR A 296 14.66 -12.60 6.87
C TYR A 296 13.79 -12.40 8.10
N ALA A 297 14.21 -11.56 9.05
CA ALA A 297 13.45 -11.25 10.25
C ALA A 297 12.06 -10.69 9.91
N ASP A 298 11.97 -9.79 8.91
CA ASP A 298 10.69 -9.29 8.42
C ASP A 298 9.79 -10.41 7.86
N VAL A 299 10.31 -11.28 6.99
CA VAL A 299 9.51 -12.38 6.38
C VAL A 299 9.12 -13.41 7.43
N PHE A 300 10.02 -13.75 8.34
CA PHE A 300 9.79 -14.70 9.43
C PHE A 300 8.72 -14.18 10.40
N TYR A 301 8.85 -12.94 10.86
CA TYR A 301 7.87 -12.32 11.77
C TYR A 301 6.48 -12.27 11.14
N ARG A 302 6.39 -11.86 9.87
CA ARG A 302 5.16 -11.90 9.08
C ARG A 302 4.49 -13.27 9.10
N LYS A 303 5.28 -14.30 8.84
CA LYS A 303 4.78 -15.67 8.77
C LYS A 303 4.23 -16.13 10.12
N LYS A 304 4.95 -15.87 11.21
CA LYS A 304 4.49 -16.22 12.57
C LYS A 304 3.22 -15.46 12.94
N ARG A 305 3.12 -14.18 12.54
CA ARG A 305 1.89 -13.39 12.71
C ARG A 305 0.71 -13.99 11.97
N GLU A 306 0.87 -14.32 10.70
CA GLU A 306 -0.19 -14.96 9.91
C GLU A 306 -0.64 -16.30 10.50
N GLN A 307 0.30 -17.12 10.98
CA GLN A 307 0.00 -18.38 11.65
C GLN A 307 -0.79 -18.14 12.93
N TRP A 308 -0.37 -17.16 13.73
CA TRP A 308 -1.07 -16.76 14.94
C TRP A 308 -2.49 -16.27 14.61
N ASP A 309 -2.66 -15.33 13.66
CA ASP A 309 -3.96 -14.82 13.25
C ASP A 309 -4.91 -15.96 12.87
N CYS A 310 -4.47 -16.86 11.98
CA CYS A 310 -5.23 -18.05 11.61
C CYS A 310 -5.59 -18.93 12.82
N SER A 311 -4.65 -19.13 13.76
CA SER A 311 -4.86 -19.93 14.98
C SER A 311 -5.79 -19.27 16.02
N GLN A 312 -6.00 -17.95 15.93
CA GLN A 312 -6.89 -17.20 16.80
C GLN A 312 -8.25 -16.88 16.17
N MET A 313 -8.36 -16.92 14.83
CA MET A 313 -9.61 -16.60 14.11
C MET A 313 -10.80 -17.47 14.55
N VAL A 314 -11.93 -16.82 14.74
CA VAL A 314 -13.23 -17.44 14.98
C VAL A 314 -14.27 -16.85 14.04
N TYR A 315 -15.35 -17.58 13.79
CA TYR A 315 -16.50 -17.02 13.08
C TYR A 315 -17.26 -16.05 13.99
N ARG A 316 -17.16 -14.75 13.70
CA ARG A 316 -17.96 -13.69 14.32
C ARG A 316 -19.17 -13.38 13.45
N THR A 317 -20.33 -13.15 14.07
CA THR A 317 -21.52 -12.66 13.36
C THR A 317 -21.33 -11.20 12.97
N VAL A 318 -21.66 -10.85 11.72
CA VAL A 318 -21.61 -9.48 11.22
C VAL A 318 -22.78 -8.67 11.80
N ASP A 319 -22.48 -7.57 12.47
CA ASP A 319 -23.46 -6.66 13.06
C ASP A 319 -23.06 -5.19 12.83
N GLU A 320 -23.81 -4.23 13.39
CA GLU A 320 -23.54 -2.78 13.22
C GLU A 320 -22.23 -2.30 13.88
N THR A 321 -21.56 -3.16 14.65
CA THR A 321 -20.23 -2.89 15.23
C THR A 321 -19.10 -3.40 14.34
N ASP A 322 -19.39 -4.16 13.29
CA ASP A 322 -18.35 -4.61 12.36
C ASP A 322 -17.60 -3.38 11.81
N PRO A 323 -16.26 -3.39 11.80
CA PRO A 323 -15.46 -2.28 11.27
C PRO A 323 -15.88 -1.85 9.86
N ASN A 324 -16.27 -2.79 8.99
CA ASN A 324 -16.73 -2.49 7.63
C ASN A 324 -18.09 -1.78 7.57
N LEU A 325 -18.81 -1.70 8.70
CA LEU A 325 -20.11 -1.04 8.85
C LEU A 325 -20.09 0.13 9.85
N SER A 326 -18.97 0.33 10.55
CA SER A 326 -18.80 1.34 11.61
C SER A 326 -17.68 2.34 11.33
N PHE A 327 -17.21 2.41 10.08
CA PHE A 327 -16.20 3.39 9.66
C PHE A 327 -16.66 4.84 9.84
N ASN A 328 -15.74 5.70 10.28
CA ASN A 328 -15.99 7.12 10.61
C ASN A 328 -17.16 7.37 11.56
N LYS A 329 -17.60 6.35 12.31
CA LYS A 329 -18.71 6.50 13.25
C LYS A 329 -18.35 7.50 14.36
N GLY A 330 -19.27 8.42 14.64
CA GLY A 330 -19.09 9.45 15.65
C GLY A 330 -18.28 10.67 15.19
N LEU A 331 -17.95 10.78 13.90
CA LEU A 331 -17.34 12.00 13.33
C LEU A 331 -18.28 13.21 13.45
N VAL A 332 -19.59 12.99 13.27
CA VAL A 332 -20.63 14.01 13.45
C VAL A 332 -21.34 13.74 14.77
N ARG A 333 -21.22 14.66 15.74
CA ARG A 333 -21.79 14.48 17.10
C ARG A 333 -23.30 14.21 17.10
N GLU A 334 -24.02 14.76 16.13
CA GLU A 334 -25.47 14.64 15.99
C GLU A 334 -25.94 13.33 15.35
N CYS A 335 -25.03 12.57 14.71
CA CYS A 335 -25.37 11.34 14.01
C CYS A 335 -24.33 10.25 14.29
N ALA A 336 -24.72 9.26 15.10
CA ALA A 336 -23.88 8.14 15.49
C ALA A 336 -23.79 7.03 14.43
N SER A 337 -24.07 7.32 13.16
CA SER A 337 -23.98 6.35 12.06
C SER A 337 -22.64 6.43 11.35
N ALA A 338 -22.23 5.34 10.70
CA ALA A 338 -21.08 5.36 9.81
C ALA A 338 -21.33 6.28 8.60
N CYS A 339 -20.27 6.90 8.09
CA CYS A 339 -20.38 7.83 6.97
C CYS A 339 -19.13 7.88 6.10
N TYR A 340 -19.34 8.18 4.82
CA TYR A 340 -18.29 8.69 3.96
C TYR A 340 -18.01 10.16 4.29
N VAL A 341 -16.74 10.55 4.25
CA VAL A 341 -16.33 11.96 4.23
C VAL A 341 -16.06 12.32 2.77
N VAL A 342 -16.97 13.08 2.16
CA VAL A 342 -16.84 13.54 0.78
C VAL A 342 -16.17 14.91 0.80
N LYS A 343 -14.97 15.00 0.24
CA LYS A 343 -14.15 16.22 0.18
C LYS A 343 -14.23 16.80 -1.22
N VAL A 344 -14.94 17.90 -1.39
CA VAL A 344 -15.09 18.59 -2.68
C VAL A 344 -14.25 19.86 -2.65
N LYS A 345 -13.48 20.15 -3.71
CA LYS A 345 -12.72 21.41 -3.79
C LYS A 345 -13.63 22.62 -3.65
N ARG A 346 -13.17 23.66 -2.94
CA ARG A 346 -13.99 24.85 -2.67
C ARG A 346 -14.33 25.65 -3.93
N SER A 347 -13.46 25.62 -4.94
CA SER A 347 -13.66 26.20 -6.26
C SER A 347 -14.91 25.67 -6.96
N GLU A 348 -15.28 24.41 -6.68
CA GLU A 348 -16.43 23.72 -7.29
C GLU A 348 -17.76 24.00 -6.55
N HIS A 349 -18.11 25.28 -6.41
CA HIS A 349 -19.32 25.73 -5.67
C HIS A 349 -20.62 25.06 -6.15
N ARG A 350 -20.73 24.80 -7.46
CA ARG A 350 -21.89 24.13 -8.06
C ARG A 350 -21.99 22.69 -7.57
N LEU A 351 -20.87 21.96 -7.54
CA LEU A 351 -20.81 20.57 -7.12
C LEU A 351 -21.08 20.44 -5.62
N VAL A 352 -20.48 21.31 -4.80
CA VAL A 352 -20.76 21.38 -3.34
C VAL A 352 -22.26 21.53 -3.09
N SER A 353 -22.91 22.45 -3.80
CA SER A 353 -24.36 22.69 -3.66
C SER A 353 -25.20 21.49 -4.12
N GLN A 354 -24.78 20.80 -5.17
CA GLN A 354 -25.46 19.60 -5.68
C GLN A 354 -25.34 18.43 -4.72
N VAL A 355 -24.14 18.17 -4.18
CA VAL A 355 -23.90 17.11 -3.20
C VAL A 355 -24.65 17.39 -1.89
N ALA A 356 -24.64 18.64 -1.41
CA ALA A 356 -25.39 19.02 -0.21
C ALA A 356 -26.91 18.81 -0.38
N ARG A 357 -27.47 19.18 -1.54
CA ARG A 357 -28.89 18.90 -1.86
C ARG A 357 -29.19 17.42 -1.95
N LEU A 358 -28.27 16.63 -2.51
CA LEU A 358 -28.41 15.18 -2.59
C LEU A 358 -28.39 14.52 -1.21
N ILE A 359 -27.52 14.98 -0.30
CA ILE A 359 -27.46 14.47 1.08
C ILE A 359 -28.77 14.76 1.83
N ALA A 360 -29.42 15.91 1.56
CA ALA A 360 -30.71 16.23 2.14
C ALA A 360 -31.88 15.40 1.56
N ASP A 361 -31.77 14.93 0.31
CA ASP A 361 -32.77 14.10 -0.36
C ASP A 361 -32.48 12.60 -0.14
N VAL A 362 -32.94 12.10 1.00
CA VAL A 362 -32.76 10.70 1.45
C VAL A 362 -33.25 9.70 0.40
N GLU A 363 -34.44 9.88 -0.16
CA GLU A 363 -35.00 8.94 -1.14
C GLU A 363 -34.11 8.85 -2.39
N ARG A 364 -33.66 10.00 -2.90
CA ARG A 364 -32.78 10.02 -4.07
C ARG A 364 -31.40 9.48 -3.76
N LEU A 365 -30.86 9.76 -2.57
CA LEU A 365 -29.55 9.28 -2.14
C LEU A 365 -29.49 7.74 -2.08
N TYR A 366 -30.47 7.11 -1.43
CA TYR A 366 -30.42 5.68 -1.16
C TYR A 366 -31.08 4.81 -2.24
N HIS A 367 -31.96 5.33 -3.09
CA HIS A 367 -32.73 4.50 -4.04
C HIS A 367 -32.54 4.83 -5.52
N LYS A 368 -31.93 5.96 -5.87
CA LYS A 368 -31.73 6.36 -7.26
C LYS A 368 -30.26 6.54 -7.57
N GLU A 369 -29.81 6.11 -8.74
CA GLU A 369 -28.46 6.39 -9.23
C GLU A 369 -28.50 7.72 -10.01
N THR A 370 -27.62 8.66 -9.66
CA THR A 370 -27.63 10.01 -10.26
C THR A 370 -26.22 10.46 -10.63
N ARG A 371 -26.13 11.48 -11.50
CA ARG A 371 -24.85 11.94 -12.07
C ARG A 371 -24.05 12.86 -11.15
N GLU A 372 -24.70 13.53 -10.20
CA GLU A 372 -24.05 14.52 -9.32
C GLU A 372 -23.05 13.88 -8.36
N LEU A 373 -23.34 12.65 -7.92
CA LEU A 373 -22.45 11.83 -7.13
C LEU A 373 -22.66 10.37 -7.54
N PRO A 374 -21.79 9.82 -8.41
CA PRO A 374 -21.98 8.48 -8.94
C PRO A 374 -21.97 7.45 -7.81
N ARG A 375 -22.93 6.54 -7.87
CA ARG A 375 -23.16 5.49 -6.90
C ARG A 375 -23.84 4.30 -7.56
N ILE A 376 -23.69 3.12 -6.97
CA ILE A 376 -24.40 1.92 -7.40
C ILE A 376 -25.42 1.54 -6.34
N HIS A 377 -26.68 1.37 -6.75
CA HIS A 377 -27.70 0.78 -5.89
C HIS A 377 -27.82 -0.72 -6.16
N PHE A 378 -27.48 -1.52 -5.14
CA PHE A 378 -27.61 -2.97 -5.14
C PHE A 378 -28.32 -3.42 -3.86
N ASP A 379 -29.55 -3.92 -4.00
CA ASP A 379 -30.45 -4.24 -2.88
C ASP A 379 -29.97 -5.43 -2.02
N ARG A 380 -28.99 -6.20 -2.51
CA ARG A 380 -28.31 -7.28 -1.76
C ARG A 380 -27.07 -6.81 -1.00
N HIS A 381 -26.65 -5.56 -1.13
CA HIS A 381 -25.52 -5.04 -0.37
C HIS A 381 -25.91 -4.76 1.10
N LEU A 382 -24.98 -4.97 2.04
CA LEU A 382 -25.23 -4.82 3.49
C LEU A 382 -25.50 -3.36 3.90
N TYR A 383 -25.06 -2.38 3.11
CA TYR A 383 -25.37 -0.98 3.31
C TYR A 383 -25.55 -0.22 2.00
N GLN A 384 -26.20 0.94 2.04
CA GLN A 384 -26.27 1.88 0.93
C GLN A 384 -25.97 3.30 1.43
N PRO A 385 -25.48 4.24 0.60
CA PRO A 385 -25.10 4.04 -0.79
C PRO A 385 -23.68 3.44 -0.93
N LEU A 386 -23.41 2.83 -2.09
CA LEU A 386 -22.06 2.51 -2.56
C LEU A 386 -21.54 3.61 -3.48
N LEU A 387 -20.63 4.45 -2.99
CA LEU A 387 -20.06 5.54 -3.78
C LEU A 387 -19.02 5.01 -4.78
N VAL A 388 -18.98 5.61 -5.96
CA VAL A 388 -17.98 5.35 -7.01
C VAL A 388 -17.03 6.54 -7.07
N GLU A 389 -15.76 6.30 -7.40
CA GLU A 389 -14.77 7.37 -7.61
C GLU A 389 -15.29 8.41 -8.63
N TYR A 390 -15.04 9.69 -8.35
CA TYR A 390 -15.62 10.80 -9.10
C TYR A 390 -14.62 11.91 -9.40
N GLY A 391 -13.79 11.65 -10.41
CA GLY A 391 -12.75 12.59 -10.86
C GLY A 391 -11.75 12.94 -9.75
N ASP A 392 -10.80 13.80 -10.09
CA ASP A 392 -9.76 14.22 -9.14
C ASP A 392 -10.21 15.37 -8.21
N GLU A 393 -11.35 15.99 -8.53
CA GLU A 393 -11.90 17.13 -7.80
C GLU A 393 -12.65 16.72 -6.52
N VAL A 394 -12.97 15.43 -6.37
CA VAL A 394 -13.71 14.88 -5.22
C VAL A 394 -12.94 13.74 -4.56
N GLY A 395 -12.42 14.00 -3.37
CA GLY A 395 -11.87 12.98 -2.48
C GLY A 395 -12.96 12.30 -1.67
N MET A 396 -12.81 11.01 -1.38
CA MET A 396 -13.72 10.27 -0.49
C MET A 396 -12.93 9.49 0.56
N THR A 397 -13.45 9.45 1.78
CA THR A 397 -12.89 8.61 2.86
C THR A 397 -14.00 7.81 3.53
N PRO A 398 -14.04 6.47 3.43
CA PRO A 398 -13.19 5.62 2.59
C PRO A 398 -13.27 5.96 1.09
N PRO A 399 -12.28 5.55 0.26
CA PRO A 399 -12.31 5.76 -1.20
C PRO A 399 -13.58 5.22 -1.84
N GLY A 400 -14.00 5.78 -2.98
CA GLY A 400 -15.10 5.23 -3.79
C GLY A 400 -14.72 3.90 -4.45
N LEU A 401 -15.68 3.25 -5.10
CA LEU A 401 -15.39 2.09 -5.96
C LEU A 401 -14.60 2.56 -7.19
N ASN A 402 -13.44 1.94 -7.44
CA ASN A 402 -12.69 2.16 -8.68
C ASN A 402 -13.41 1.55 -9.89
N GLN A 403 -12.82 1.65 -11.09
CA GLN A 403 -13.45 1.17 -12.32
C GLN A 403 -13.76 -0.35 -12.31
N SER A 404 -12.82 -1.19 -11.86
CA SER A 404 -12.99 -2.65 -11.83
C SER A 404 -13.98 -3.09 -10.75
N GLU A 405 -13.90 -2.50 -9.56
CA GLU A 405 -14.88 -2.71 -8.48
C GLU A 405 -16.29 -2.30 -8.91
N ARG A 406 -16.42 -1.14 -9.57
CA ARG A 406 -17.69 -0.64 -10.10
C ARG A 406 -18.28 -1.62 -11.12
N GLN A 407 -17.47 -2.07 -12.08
CA GLN A 407 -17.91 -3.01 -13.10
C GLN A 407 -18.36 -4.33 -12.47
N PHE A 408 -17.61 -4.85 -11.51
CA PHE A 408 -17.96 -6.07 -10.77
C PHE A 408 -19.33 -5.97 -10.07
N VAL A 409 -19.58 -4.89 -9.32
CA VAL A 409 -20.86 -4.72 -8.60
C VAL A 409 -22.02 -4.59 -9.59
N GLN A 410 -21.82 -3.91 -10.72
CA GLN A 410 -22.82 -3.79 -11.78
C GLN A 410 -23.12 -5.16 -12.41
N ASP A 411 -22.09 -5.93 -12.74
CA ASP A 411 -22.24 -7.26 -13.32
C ASP A 411 -22.95 -8.23 -12.37
N LEU A 412 -22.60 -8.20 -11.09
CA LEU A 412 -23.23 -9.02 -10.07
C LEU A 412 -24.71 -8.64 -9.88
N LYS A 413 -25.02 -7.34 -9.87
CA LYS A 413 -26.39 -6.84 -9.82
C LYS A 413 -27.20 -7.32 -11.02
N ASP A 414 -26.65 -7.22 -12.23
CA ASP A 414 -27.31 -7.66 -13.45
C ASP A 414 -27.51 -9.18 -13.45
N TYR A 415 -26.48 -9.95 -13.07
CA TYR A 415 -26.58 -11.41 -12.94
C TYR A 415 -27.68 -11.81 -11.94
N TRP A 416 -27.71 -11.19 -10.75
CA TRP A 416 -28.73 -11.43 -9.74
C TRP A 416 -30.14 -11.16 -10.26
N LEU A 417 -30.35 -10.03 -10.96
CA LEU A 417 -31.67 -9.70 -11.51
C LEU A 417 -32.19 -10.76 -12.49
N HIS A 418 -31.31 -11.36 -13.30
CA HIS A 418 -31.67 -12.37 -14.30
C HIS A 418 -31.82 -13.78 -13.72
N GLU A 419 -31.08 -14.12 -12.67
CA GLU A 419 -30.98 -15.49 -12.16
C GLU A 419 -31.68 -15.73 -10.80
N ARG A 420 -32.14 -14.67 -10.10
CA ARG A 420 -32.82 -14.78 -8.79
C ARG A 420 -34.06 -15.68 -8.76
N THR A 421 -34.73 -15.88 -9.88
CA THR A 421 -35.89 -16.79 -10.00
C THR A 421 -35.55 -18.12 -10.68
N LYS A 422 -34.29 -18.32 -11.07
CA LYS A 422 -33.79 -19.48 -11.80
C LYS A 422 -32.76 -20.21 -10.96
N SER A 423 -31.47 -20.14 -11.34
CA SER A 423 -30.37 -20.84 -10.68
C SER A 423 -30.16 -20.39 -9.23
N LEU A 424 -30.57 -19.16 -8.88
CA LEU A 424 -30.40 -18.60 -7.53
C LEU A 424 -31.69 -18.61 -6.68
N ALA A 425 -32.76 -19.27 -7.13
CA ALA A 425 -34.06 -19.21 -6.45
C ALA A 425 -34.06 -19.74 -5.01
N LYS A 426 -33.10 -20.60 -4.66
CA LYS A 426 -32.99 -21.23 -3.33
C LYS A 426 -31.94 -20.58 -2.42
N VAL A 427 -31.22 -19.58 -2.93
CA VAL A 427 -30.06 -19.02 -2.24
C VAL A 427 -30.30 -17.56 -1.89
N GLU A 428 -29.80 -17.15 -0.74
CA GLU A 428 -29.74 -15.75 -0.35
C GLU A 428 -28.32 -15.22 -0.62
N VAL A 429 -28.24 -14.12 -1.35
CA VAL A 429 -26.97 -13.48 -1.71
C VAL A 429 -26.84 -12.16 -0.95
N PHE A 430 -25.68 -11.95 -0.33
CA PHE A 430 -25.35 -10.71 0.37
C PHE A 430 -23.94 -10.26 0.00
N LEU A 431 -23.75 -8.97 -0.25
CA LEU A 431 -22.45 -8.39 -0.59
C LEU A 431 -22.05 -7.34 0.45
N LEU A 432 -20.79 -7.34 0.86
CA LEU A 432 -20.18 -6.28 1.65
C LEU A 432 -18.89 -5.84 0.98
N ARG A 433 -18.71 -4.54 0.80
CA ARG A 433 -17.40 -3.97 0.52
C ARG A 433 -16.51 -4.11 1.75
N ASN A 434 -15.37 -4.74 1.56
CA ASN A 434 -14.35 -4.87 2.58
C ASN A 434 -13.46 -3.61 2.53
N LEU A 435 -13.28 -2.95 3.66
CA LEU A 435 -12.38 -1.81 3.73
C LEU A 435 -10.93 -2.29 3.85
N SER A 436 -9.98 -1.43 3.53
CA SER A 436 -8.57 -1.79 3.57
C SER A 436 -8.01 -1.74 5.02
N ARG A 437 -6.68 -1.66 5.12
CA ARG A 437 -5.89 -1.84 6.35
C ARG A 437 -6.45 -1.07 7.56
N GLY A 438 -6.54 -1.76 8.69
CA GLY A 438 -6.99 -1.22 9.97
C GLY A 438 -8.51 -1.30 10.22
N THR A 439 -9.31 -1.61 9.19
CA THR A 439 -10.76 -1.74 9.32
C THR A 439 -11.27 -3.07 8.74
N GLY A 440 -10.97 -3.40 7.48
CA GLY A 440 -11.55 -4.63 6.90
C GLY A 440 -10.80 -5.91 7.22
N LEU A 441 -11.22 -6.99 6.57
CA LEU A 441 -10.64 -8.32 6.72
C LEU A 441 -9.44 -8.45 5.80
N GLY A 442 -8.26 -8.50 6.40
CA GLY A 442 -7.03 -8.83 5.70
C GLY A 442 -6.72 -10.32 5.82
N PHE A 443 -6.12 -10.85 4.77
CA PHE A 443 -5.29 -12.03 4.84
C PHE A 443 -3.86 -11.58 4.58
N PHE A 444 -2.88 -12.22 5.22
CA PHE A 444 -1.48 -11.84 5.05
C PHE A 444 -1.26 -10.35 5.42
N GLU A 445 -1.70 -9.92 6.62
CA GLU A 445 -1.87 -8.51 7.03
C GLU A 445 -0.71 -7.57 6.68
N GLU A 446 0.52 -8.08 6.62
CA GLU A 446 1.71 -7.30 6.26
C GLU A 446 2.09 -7.30 4.77
N ARG A 447 1.63 -8.26 3.96
CA ARG A 447 1.62 -8.15 2.49
C ARG A 447 0.45 -7.31 1.97
N GLY A 448 -0.49 -7.00 2.86
CA GLY A 448 -1.58 -6.06 2.61
C GLY A 448 -2.65 -6.60 1.67
N PHE A 449 -2.96 -7.90 1.74
CA PHE A 449 -4.05 -8.44 0.92
C PHE A 449 -5.40 -8.31 1.65
N TYR A 450 -6.23 -7.40 1.16
CA TYR A 450 -7.57 -7.16 1.66
C TYR A 450 -8.52 -7.31 0.49
N PRO A 451 -9.14 -8.49 0.30
CA PRO A 451 -10.09 -8.72 -0.78
C PRO A 451 -11.15 -7.61 -0.81
N ASP A 452 -11.36 -6.92 -1.92
CA ASP A 452 -12.25 -5.74 -1.99
C ASP A 452 -13.70 -6.02 -1.56
N PHE A 453 -14.19 -7.25 -1.77
CA PHE A 453 -15.54 -7.65 -1.38
C PHE A 453 -15.61 -8.98 -0.64
N ILE A 454 -16.62 -9.09 0.21
CA ILE A 454 -17.05 -10.32 0.86
C ILE A 454 -18.47 -10.63 0.36
N LEU A 455 -18.63 -11.79 -0.27
CA LEU A 455 -19.89 -12.29 -0.80
C LEU A 455 -20.35 -13.49 0.04
N TRP A 456 -21.53 -13.41 0.63
CA TRP A 456 -22.19 -14.55 1.25
C TRP A 456 -23.20 -15.14 0.28
N ILE A 457 -23.07 -16.45 0.05
CA ILE A 457 -24.07 -17.24 -0.64
C ILE A 457 -24.61 -18.27 0.35
N ARG A 458 -25.83 -18.03 0.82
CA ARG A 458 -26.45 -18.80 1.88
C ARG A 458 -27.56 -19.70 1.33
N GLU A 459 -27.50 -20.97 1.69
CA GLU A 459 -28.59 -21.94 1.45
C GLU A 459 -29.01 -22.56 2.78
N LYS A 460 -30.19 -22.20 3.28
CA LYS A 460 -30.69 -22.61 4.60
C LYS A 460 -29.70 -22.25 5.73
N ALA A 461 -29.10 -23.25 6.36
CA ALA A 461 -28.10 -23.08 7.41
C ALA A 461 -26.67 -22.94 6.85
N ARG A 462 -26.40 -23.39 5.62
CA ARG A 462 -25.07 -23.37 5.04
C ARG A 462 -24.71 -21.99 4.50
N GLN A 463 -23.48 -21.55 4.72
CA GLN A 463 -22.94 -20.28 4.23
C GLN A 463 -21.63 -20.53 3.48
N ARG A 464 -21.60 -20.19 2.19
CA ARG A 464 -20.35 -20.06 1.44
C ARG A 464 -19.95 -18.60 1.45
N ILE A 465 -18.78 -18.30 2.02
CA ILE A 465 -18.21 -16.95 2.07
C ILE A 465 -17.12 -16.89 1.01
N VAL A 466 -17.28 -15.97 0.06
CA VAL A 466 -16.37 -15.81 -1.07
C VAL A 466 -15.71 -14.43 -0.98
N PHE A 467 -14.39 -14.41 -0.90
CA PHE A 467 -13.59 -13.19 -0.94
C PHE A 467 -13.25 -12.84 -2.39
N LEU A 468 -13.58 -11.63 -2.83
CA LEU A 468 -13.50 -11.23 -4.24
C LEU A 468 -12.61 -10.01 -4.41
N GLU A 469 -11.67 -10.10 -5.35
CA GLU A 469 -10.69 -9.05 -5.65
C GLU A 469 -10.72 -8.70 -7.15
N PRO A 470 -11.55 -7.73 -7.59
CA PRO A 470 -11.51 -7.18 -8.93
C PRO A 470 -10.33 -6.22 -9.14
N HIS A 471 -9.18 -6.76 -9.57
CA HIS A 471 -7.94 -6.00 -9.70
C HIS A 471 -7.17 -6.27 -11.00
N GLY A 472 -6.30 -5.34 -11.41
CA GLY A 472 -5.40 -5.50 -12.55
C GLY A 472 -4.17 -6.34 -12.19
N MET A 473 -3.82 -7.34 -13.00
CA MET A 473 -2.76 -8.30 -12.68
C MET A 473 -1.44 -8.10 -13.45
N LEU A 474 -1.29 -7.01 -14.22
CA LEU A 474 -0.10 -6.78 -15.08
C LEU A 474 1.24 -6.70 -14.34
N HIS A 475 1.22 -6.34 -13.04
CA HIS A 475 2.40 -6.26 -12.17
C HIS A 475 2.39 -7.35 -11.08
N SER A 476 1.52 -8.34 -11.18
CA SER A 476 1.48 -9.45 -10.23
C SER A 476 2.65 -10.41 -10.45
N ASP A 477 3.13 -11.00 -9.35
CA ASP A 477 4.15 -12.05 -9.40
C ASP A 477 3.62 -13.27 -10.20
N ALA A 478 4.52 -14.12 -10.70
CA ALA A 478 4.13 -15.40 -11.26
C ALA A 478 3.34 -16.23 -10.22
N TYR A 479 2.37 -17.05 -10.68
CA TYR A 479 1.49 -17.83 -9.80
C TYR A 479 2.22 -18.63 -8.73
N ALA A 480 3.42 -19.14 -9.06
CA ALA A 480 4.29 -19.86 -8.15
C ALA A 480 4.63 -19.09 -6.85
N HIS A 481 4.67 -17.77 -6.95
CA HIS A 481 5.05 -16.85 -5.88
C HIS A 481 3.91 -15.89 -5.49
N ASP A 482 2.80 -15.91 -6.24
CA ASP A 482 1.60 -15.12 -5.97
C ASP A 482 0.78 -15.71 -4.82
N GLN A 483 1.09 -15.26 -3.61
CA GLN A 483 0.34 -15.64 -2.41
C GLN A 483 -1.12 -15.15 -2.44
N LYS A 484 -1.44 -14.08 -3.19
CA LYS A 484 -2.82 -13.61 -3.36
C LYS A 484 -3.59 -14.62 -4.21
N GLY A 485 -3.03 -15.00 -5.37
CA GLY A 485 -3.60 -16.02 -6.25
C GLY A 485 -3.81 -17.35 -5.55
N ARG A 486 -2.91 -17.71 -4.62
CA ARG A 486 -2.97 -18.97 -3.86
C ARG A 486 -3.82 -18.90 -2.58
N LEU A 487 -4.49 -17.78 -2.26
CA LEU A 487 -5.32 -17.70 -1.06
C LEU A 487 -6.40 -18.81 -1.04
N HIS A 488 -6.99 -19.10 -2.19
CA HIS A 488 -8.04 -20.12 -2.33
C HIS A 488 -7.58 -21.52 -1.89
N LEU A 489 -6.28 -21.83 -1.97
CA LEU A 489 -5.74 -23.10 -1.50
C LEU A 489 -5.71 -23.20 0.03
N ARG A 490 -5.57 -22.06 0.74
CA ARG A 490 -5.47 -22.01 2.21
C ARG A 490 -6.83 -21.89 2.90
N LEU A 491 -7.82 -21.29 2.22
CA LEU A 491 -9.13 -21.00 2.81
C LEU A 491 -9.94 -22.23 3.24
N PRO A 492 -9.95 -23.36 2.50
CA PRO A 492 -10.63 -24.57 2.94
C PRO A 492 -10.08 -25.14 4.25
N ASP A 493 -8.76 -25.19 4.39
CA ASP A 493 -8.10 -25.65 5.62
C ASP A 493 -8.39 -24.69 6.79
N LEU A 494 -8.30 -23.37 6.54
CA LEU A 494 -8.67 -22.36 7.52
C LEU A 494 -10.14 -22.51 7.96
N ALA A 495 -11.06 -22.74 7.02
CA ALA A 495 -12.47 -22.94 7.32
C ALA A 495 -12.69 -24.16 8.23
N LYS A 496 -11.95 -25.25 7.99
CA LYS A 496 -11.97 -26.46 8.82
C LYS A 496 -11.41 -26.20 10.21
N GLU A 497 -10.26 -25.54 10.32
CA GLU A 497 -9.63 -25.19 11.61
C GLU A 497 -10.54 -24.27 12.45
N ILE A 498 -11.14 -23.25 11.84
CA ILE A 498 -12.10 -22.38 12.53
C ILE A 498 -13.35 -23.18 12.92
N GLY A 499 -13.81 -24.07 12.05
CA GLY A 499 -14.96 -24.93 12.29
C GLY A 499 -14.77 -25.88 13.47
N GLU A 500 -13.59 -26.49 13.61
CA GLU A 500 -13.21 -27.32 14.76
C GLU A 500 -13.22 -26.53 16.08
N ARG A 501 -12.72 -25.29 16.05
CA ARG A 501 -12.69 -24.39 17.22
C ARG A 501 -14.06 -23.85 17.62
N THR A 502 -14.92 -23.57 16.65
CA THR A 502 -16.21 -22.90 16.88
C THR A 502 -17.41 -23.85 16.86
N GLY A 503 -17.21 -25.13 16.52
CA GLY A 503 -18.27 -26.11 16.33
C GLY A 503 -19.09 -25.94 15.05
N ARG A 504 -18.69 -25.04 14.15
CA ARG A 504 -19.41 -24.75 12.89
C ARG A 504 -18.86 -25.53 11.71
N LYS A 505 -19.70 -26.39 11.13
CA LYS A 505 -19.41 -27.17 9.92
C LYS A 505 -20.25 -26.73 8.72
N ASP A 506 -21.04 -25.69 8.91
CA ASP A 506 -21.97 -25.11 7.95
C ASP A 506 -21.35 -23.99 7.11
N VAL A 507 -20.09 -23.62 7.36
CA VAL A 507 -19.39 -22.52 6.69
C VAL A 507 -18.26 -23.03 5.81
N THR A 508 -18.21 -22.56 4.56
CA THR A 508 -17.07 -22.76 3.65
C THR A 508 -16.49 -21.42 3.22
N LEU A 509 -15.17 -21.37 3.07
CA LEU A 509 -14.44 -20.18 2.64
C LEU A 509 -13.84 -20.42 1.25
N ASP A 510 -13.92 -19.41 0.40
CA ASP A 510 -13.37 -19.43 -0.96
C ASP A 510 -12.91 -18.03 -1.35
N SER A 511 -12.07 -17.91 -2.38
CA SER A 511 -11.65 -16.62 -2.93
C SER A 511 -11.48 -16.67 -4.43
N TRP A 512 -11.75 -15.54 -5.10
CA TRP A 512 -11.50 -15.36 -6.53
C TRP A 512 -10.81 -14.03 -6.80
N ILE A 513 -9.78 -14.06 -7.64
CA ILE A 513 -9.24 -12.85 -8.26
C ILE A 513 -9.95 -12.65 -9.59
N ILE A 514 -10.49 -11.45 -9.81
CA ILE A 514 -11.17 -11.08 -11.04
C ILE A 514 -10.28 -10.09 -11.76
N SER A 515 -9.47 -10.60 -12.69
CA SER A 515 -8.53 -9.82 -13.47
C SER A 515 -9.27 -8.80 -14.34
N ALA A 516 -9.01 -7.53 -14.08
CA ALA A 516 -9.36 -6.42 -14.98
C ALA A 516 -8.42 -6.37 -16.20
N THR A 517 -7.27 -7.06 -16.13
CA THR A 517 -6.35 -7.23 -17.27
C THR A 517 -6.93 -8.29 -18.23
N PRO A 518 -7.02 -8.01 -19.54
CA PRO A 518 -7.49 -8.96 -20.54
C PRO A 518 -6.67 -10.26 -20.56
N PHE A 519 -7.34 -11.38 -20.86
CA PHE A 519 -6.72 -12.71 -20.91
C PHE A 519 -5.49 -12.77 -21.84
N GLU A 520 -5.59 -12.20 -23.05
CA GLU A 520 -4.51 -12.22 -24.04
C GLU A 520 -3.24 -11.47 -23.61
N GLU A 521 -3.38 -10.51 -22.69
CA GLU A 521 -2.26 -9.77 -22.11
C GLU A 521 -1.68 -10.50 -20.91
N LEU A 522 -2.54 -10.95 -19.99
CA LEU A 522 -2.09 -11.61 -18.77
C LEU A 522 -1.39 -12.94 -19.07
N ARG A 523 -1.96 -13.75 -19.98
CA ARG A 523 -1.40 -15.05 -20.35
C ARG A 523 0.07 -14.95 -20.77
N LYS A 524 0.46 -13.93 -21.54
CA LYS A 524 1.83 -13.80 -22.07
C LYS A 524 2.89 -13.59 -20.98
N LYS A 525 2.48 -13.05 -19.82
CA LYS A 525 3.38 -12.72 -18.71
C LYS A 525 3.28 -13.70 -17.54
N TYR A 526 2.15 -14.39 -17.41
CA TYR A 526 1.85 -15.19 -16.24
C TYR A 526 2.39 -16.62 -16.41
N ASP A 527 3.24 -17.03 -15.47
CA ASP A 527 3.91 -18.34 -15.46
C ASP A 527 4.71 -18.59 -16.75
N ASP A 528 4.43 -19.67 -17.50
CA ASP A 528 5.16 -20.07 -18.71
C ASP A 528 4.52 -19.61 -20.03
N GLY A 529 3.45 -18.79 -19.96
CA GLY A 529 2.73 -18.34 -21.15
C GLY A 529 1.72 -19.34 -21.72
N THR A 530 1.62 -20.55 -21.17
CA THR A 530 0.84 -21.64 -21.77
C THR A 530 -0.61 -21.71 -21.29
N TRP A 531 -0.95 -20.98 -20.23
CA TRP A 531 -2.23 -21.12 -19.53
C TRP A 531 -3.44 -20.72 -20.40
N ASN A 532 -4.46 -21.57 -20.42
CA ASN A 532 -5.78 -21.27 -20.97
C ASN A 532 -6.72 -20.73 -19.87
N ARG A 533 -7.91 -20.25 -20.26
CA ARG A 533 -8.90 -19.68 -19.32
C ARG A 533 -9.36 -20.70 -18.27
N GLU A 534 -9.38 -21.98 -18.61
CA GLU A 534 -9.71 -23.08 -17.70
C GLU A 534 -8.66 -23.24 -16.60
N ARG A 535 -7.37 -23.28 -16.96
CA ARG A 535 -6.25 -23.36 -16.02
C ARG A 535 -6.19 -22.13 -15.09
N PHE A 536 -6.48 -20.94 -15.63
CA PHE A 536 -6.65 -19.75 -14.77
C PHE A 536 -7.81 -19.91 -13.79
N ALA A 537 -8.96 -20.45 -14.23
CA ALA A 537 -10.10 -20.67 -13.35
C ALA A 537 -9.84 -21.76 -12.29
N GLU A 538 -9.05 -22.81 -12.60
CA GLU A 538 -8.56 -23.79 -11.62
C GLU A 538 -7.67 -23.15 -10.56
N ALA A 539 -6.91 -22.12 -10.94
CA ALA A 539 -6.13 -21.28 -10.03
C ALA A 539 -6.94 -20.16 -9.36
N HIS A 540 -8.28 -20.18 -9.50
CA HIS A 540 -9.21 -19.18 -8.98
C HIS A 540 -8.98 -17.75 -9.48
N ILE A 541 -8.48 -17.63 -10.72
CA ILE A 541 -8.33 -16.36 -11.44
C ILE A 541 -9.33 -16.35 -12.59
N LEU A 542 -10.22 -15.37 -12.58
CA LEU A 542 -11.21 -15.13 -13.64
C LEU A 542 -10.93 -13.82 -14.35
N PHE A 543 -11.49 -13.66 -15.54
CA PHE A 543 -11.36 -12.44 -16.34
C PHE A 543 -12.69 -11.70 -16.34
N MET A 544 -12.67 -10.38 -16.31
CA MET A 544 -13.86 -9.53 -16.24
C MET A 544 -14.62 -9.45 -17.58
N ASP A 545 -14.93 -10.62 -18.16
CA ASP A 545 -15.61 -10.80 -19.46
C ASP A 545 -16.97 -11.49 -19.26
N ARG A 546 -18.00 -10.98 -19.94
CA ARG A 546 -19.33 -11.61 -19.98
C ARG A 546 -19.82 -11.72 -21.41
N SER A 547 -19.87 -12.95 -21.92
CA SER A 547 -20.35 -13.35 -23.24
C SER A 547 -21.25 -14.58 -23.12
N GLY A 548 -21.88 -15.01 -24.22
CA GLY A 548 -22.69 -16.22 -24.23
C GLY A 548 -21.90 -17.50 -23.85
N GLU A 549 -20.61 -17.52 -24.16
CA GLU A 549 -19.72 -18.68 -23.91
C GLU A 549 -18.98 -18.59 -22.58
N TYR A 550 -18.77 -17.38 -22.04
CA TYR A 550 -18.03 -17.16 -20.80
C TYR A 550 -18.69 -16.07 -19.95
N ASP A 551 -19.10 -16.43 -18.73
CA ASP A 551 -19.55 -15.45 -17.72
C ASP A 551 -18.81 -15.75 -16.41
N TYR A 552 -17.94 -14.83 -16.00
CA TYR A 552 -17.15 -14.99 -14.78
C TYR A 552 -18.02 -14.98 -13.51
N VAL A 553 -19.11 -14.19 -13.49
CA VAL A 553 -20.03 -14.16 -12.35
C VAL A 553 -20.69 -15.53 -12.22
N LYS A 554 -21.12 -16.13 -13.32
CA LYS A 554 -21.65 -17.51 -13.32
C LYS A 554 -20.64 -18.51 -12.74
N ARG A 555 -19.33 -18.37 -13.03
CA ARG A 555 -18.29 -19.24 -12.47
C ARG A 555 -18.13 -19.07 -10.95
N ILE A 556 -18.24 -17.86 -10.41
CA ILE A 556 -18.24 -17.61 -8.95
C ILE A 556 -19.37 -18.42 -8.27
N PHE A 557 -20.55 -18.43 -8.88
CA PHE A 557 -21.72 -19.19 -8.38
C PHE A 557 -21.69 -20.69 -8.74
N ALA A 558 -20.79 -21.17 -9.60
CA ALA A 558 -20.80 -22.55 -10.11
C ALA A 558 -20.60 -23.61 -9.01
N GLY A 559 -19.83 -23.30 -7.95
CA GLY A 559 -19.67 -24.19 -6.79
C GLY A 559 -20.96 -24.50 -6.03
N GLN A 560 -22.04 -23.75 -6.27
CA GLN A 560 -23.38 -24.04 -5.73
C GLN A 560 -24.22 -24.95 -6.65
N LEU A 561 -23.81 -25.12 -7.91
CA LEU A 561 -24.51 -25.94 -8.90
C LEU A 561 -24.04 -27.41 -8.90
N THR A 562 -22.84 -27.69 -8.36
CA THR A 562 -22.20 -29.02 -8.40
C THR A 562 -22.30 -29.84 -7.11
N GLN A 563 -22.75 -29.29 -5.98
CA GLN A 563 -22.98 -30.08 -4.76
C GLN A 563 -24.34 -30.80 -4.71
N THR A 564 -25.12 -30.77 -5.80
CA THR A 564 -26.39 -31.50 -5.93
C THR A 564 -26.28 -32.93 -6.46
N CYS A 565 -25.07 -33.44 -6.70
CA CYS A 565 -24.85 -34.85 -7.08
C CYS A 565 -23.74 -35.46 -6.22
N HIS A 566 -24.11 -35.97 -5.03
CA HIS A 566 -23.63 -37.23 -4.48
C HIS A 566 -24.48 -37.64 -3.28
#